data_AF-R7S2T9-F1
#
_entry.id   AF-R7S2T9-F1
#
_cell.length_a   1.000
_cell.length_b   1.000
_cell.length_c   1.000
_cell.angle_alpha   90.00
_cell.angle_beta   90.00
_cell.angle_gamma   90.00
#
_symmetry.space_group_name_H-M   'P 1'
#
loop_
_entity.id
_entity.type
_entity.pdbx_description
1 polymer ?
#
loop_
_entity_poly.entity_id
_entity_poly.type
_entity_poly.pdbx_seq_one_letter_code
_entity_poly.pdbx_strand_id
1 'polypeptide(L)'
;MTTTATATNEVPSLPYELLSAIAAHLRPRDLPSLARASRTLNAASEPVLYCTLSSTSLRPRAMCAALRSVRKRGRGACVHELSLDLSCWTKKVAGKERGLLLRGFGTLVQDAIRGMHNLERVTMLGFGSRMTRAAVDGCDARLRVLMGDVMPEVRWLEEQRMLEVLVLVDKERRNEKAELRVSDAALPRLRILCAGADVVRQLSLGRPALEHVAQDIALATASKDKETNGDADDQRVQHPGRMPALRTLGIQYRAVDDACVIRAGCPPFDGMDGAGLSFEGVTRLDIYVPTFHHFEALASIAPLVQRFPALRELELAGGHLFGTMDREAMRVAAESWRAQCGTLQEVVFRDRADAGRYKRNAEARVYAYDQDEGGIRRDERADGRWMEAGGEYEYWADRMIWAVRR
;
A
#
# COMPACT_ATOMS: atom_id res chain seq x y z
N MET A 1 32.75 -6.59 66.56
CA MET A 1 32.79 -7.32 65.28
C MET A 1 31.49 -7.07 64.56
N THR A 2 31.51 -6.17 63.58
CA THR A 2 30.33 -5.74 62.83
C THR A 2 30.33 -6.49 61.50
N THR A 3 29.48 -7.49 61.37
CA THR A 3 29.29 -8.24 60.12
C THR A 3 28.55 -7.36 59.13
N THR A 4 29.29 -6.81 58.16
CA THR A 4 28.74 -6.18 56.96
C THR A 4 28.18 -7.28 56.04
N ALA A 5 26.86 -7.48 56.10
CA ALA A 5 26.14 -8.23 55.09
C ALA A 5 26.22 -7.47 53.76
N THR A 6 27.02 -7.97 52.83
CA THR A 6 27.01 -7.54 51.43
C THR A 6 25.70 -8.04 50.82
N ALA A 7 24.70 -7.16 50.77
CA ALA A 7 23.49 -7.41 50.01
C ALA A 7 23.86 -7.44 48.51
N THR A 8 24.19 -8.62 48.01
CA THR A 8 24.14 -8.89 46.57
C THR A 8 22.67 -8.76 46.17
N ASN A 9 22.31 -7.59 45.65
CA ASN A 9 21.04 -7.35 44.97
C ASN A 9 20.99 -8.22 43.69
N GLU A 10 20.87 -9.53 43.87
CA GLU A 10 20.53 -10.45 42.79
C GLU A 10 19.07 -10.21 42.46
N VAL A 11 18.84 -9.50 41.35
CA VAL A 11 17.50 -9.39 40.77
C VAL A 11 17.04 -10.82 40.49
N PRO A 12 15.92 -11.29 41.07
CA PRO A 12 15.45 -12.66 40.86
C PRO A 12 15.33 -12.96 39.37
N SER A 13 15.80 -14.12 38.93
CA SER A 13 15.70 -14.51 37.52
C SER A 13 14.23 -14.74 37.14
N LEU A 14 13.63 -13.75 36.50
CA LEU A 14 12.29 -13.89 35.93
C LEU A 14 12.34 -14.87 34.74
N PRO A 15 11.35 -15.77 34.61
CA PRO A 15 11.14 -16.56 33.40
C PRO A 15 11.10 -15.69 32.13
N TYR A 16 11.60 -16.23 31.02
CA TYR A 16 11.70 -15.50 29.76
C TYR A 16 10.35 -14.98 29.27
N GLU A 17 9.29 -15.76 29.46
CA GLU A 17 7.91 -15.42 29.08
C GLU A 17 7.43 -14.16 29.79
N LEU A 18 7.76 -14.01 31.09
CA LEU A 18 7.42 -12.81 31.86
C LEU A 18 8.25 -11.61 31.42
N LEU A 19 9.53 -11.80 31.11
CA LEU A 19 10.37 -10.73 30.56
C LEU A 19 9.88 -10.25 29.19
N SER A 20 9.44 -11.18 28.34
CA SER A 20 8.84 -10.88 27.04
C SER A 20 7.50 -10.15 27.20
N ALA A 21 6.66 -10.58 28.14
CA ALA A 21 5.40 -9.90 28.45
C ALA A 21 5.65 -8.48 28.99
N ILE A 22 6.63 -8.29 29.88
CA ILE A 22 7.03 -6.97 30.38
C ILE A 22 7.50 -6.09 29.22
N ALA A 23 8.38 -6.60 28.36
CA ALA A 23 8.87 -5.86 27.19
C ALA A 23 7.72 -5.43 26.27
N ALA A 24 6.72 -6.29 26.04
CA ALA A 24 5.55 -5.97 25.20
C ALA A 24 4.71 -4.79 25.74
N HIS A 25 4.75 -4.54 27.06
CA HIS A 25 4.03 -3.43 27.70
C HIS A 25 4.86 -2.14 27.81
N LEU A 26 6.17 -2.18 27.49
CA LEU A 26 7.02 -1.00 27.53
C LEU A 26 6.81 -0.11 26.30
N ARG A 27 7.01 1.19 26.52
CA ARG A 27 6.96 2.14 25.40
C ARG A 27 8.17 1.91 24.48
N PRO A 28 8.02 2.09 23.15
CA PRO A 28 9.12 1.88 22.20
C PRO A 28 10.41 2.67 22.49
N ARG A 29 10.31 3.80 23.19
CA ARG A 29 11.48 4.61 23.58
C ARG A 29 12.32 4.00 24.71
N ASP A 30 11.71 3.15 25.54
CA ASP A 30 12.30 2.57 26.74
C ASP A 30 12.98 1.21 26.39
N LEU A 31 12.48 0.52 25.35
CA LEU A 31 13.01 -0.76 24.84
C LEU A 31 14.50 -0.73 24.48
N PRO A 32 15.06 0.30 23.79
CA PRO A 32 16.48 0.32 23.48
C PRO A 32 17.37 0.40 24.71
N SER A 33 16.89 0.95 25.84
CA SER A 33 17.64 0.99 27.09
C SER A 33 17.58 -0.36 27.80
N LEU A 34 16.40 -0.99 27.84
CA LEU A 34 16.23 -2.34 28.37
C LEU A 34 17.10 -3.35 27.61
N ALA A 35 17.16 -3.22 26.28
CA ALA A 35 17.98 -4.03 25.41
C ALA A 35 19.50 -3.85 25.63
N ARG A 36 19.98 -2.86 26.40
CA ARG A 36 21.42 -2.74 26.75
C ARG A 36 21.72 -3.16 28.18
N ALA A 37 20.70 -3.37 29.01
CA ALA A 37 20.88 -3.67 30.42
C ALA A 37 21.46 -5.08 30.65
N SER A 38 21.01 -6.09 29.88
CA SER A 38 21.55 -7.45 29.94
C SER A 38 21.26 -8.24 28.66
N ARG A 39 21.92 -9.40 28.45
CA ARG A 39 21.64 -10.28 27.31
C ARG A 39 20.22 -10.88 27.36
N THR A 40 19.73 -11.23 28.55
CA THR A 40 18.40 -11.83 28.73
C THR A 40 17.28 -10.82 28.46
N LEU A 41 17.39 -9.61 29.03
CA LEU A 41 16.44 -8.52 28.77
C LEU A 41 16.47 -8.08 27.32
N ASN A 42 17.64 -8.15 26.71
CA ASN A 42 17.82 -7.91 25.31
C ASN A 42 17.10 -8.94 24.43
N ALA A 43 17.24 -10.24 24.69
CA ALA A 43 16.51 -11.28 23.97
C ALA A 43 14.99 -11.10 24.06
N ALA A 44 14.48 -10.65 25.22
CA ALA A 44 13.06 -10.38 25.41
C ALA A 44 12.57 -9.08 24.76
N SER A 45 13.40 -8.03 24.72
CA SER A 45 13.00 -6.69 24.25
C SER A 45 13.26 -6.43 22.78
N GLU A 46 14.20 -7.12 22.16
CA GLU A 46 14.53 -6.97 20.74
C GLU A 46 13.37 -7.38 19.82
N PRO A 47 12.70 -8.55 19.99
CA PRO A 47 11.54 -8.90 19.17
C PRO A 47 10.46 -7.82 19.21
N VAL A 48 10.16 -7.29 20.40
CA VAL A 48 9.20 -6.20 20.57
C VAL A 48 9.68 -4.92 19.88
N LEU A 49 10.95 -4.55 20.05
CA LEU A 49 11.54 -3.38 19.38
C LEU A 49 11.47 -3.50 17.86
N TYR A 50 11.68 -4.69 17.30
CA TYR A 50 11.68 -4.90 15.86
C TYR A 50 10.27 -5.09 15.28
N CYS A 51 9.32 -5.64 16.03
CA CYS A 51 7.90 -5.57 15.68
C CYS A 51 7.43 -4.11 15.51
N THR A 52 8.05 -3.15 16.22
CA THR A 52 7.70 -1.74 16.00
C THR A 52 8.20 -1.19 14.66
N LEU A 53 9.23 -1.77 14.04
CA LEU A 53 9.71 -1.37 12.71
C LEU A 53 8.69 -1.67 11.59
N SER A 54 7.71 -2.53 11.85
CA SER A 54 6.58 -2.78 10.94
C SER A 54 5.45 -1.76 11.08
N SER A 55 5.52 -0.85 12.06
CA SER A 55 4.48 0.15 12.32
C SER A 55 4.82 1.50 11.69
N THR A 56 4.03 1.89 10.69
CA THR A 56 4.09 3.20 10.01
C THR A 56 3.82 4.39 10.95
N SER A 57 3.30 4.14 12.16
CA SER A 57 2.97 5.17 13.15
C SER A 57 4.12 5.58 14.07
N LEU A 58 5.31 4.96 13.93
CA LEU A 58 6.45 5.28 14.79
C LEU A 58 6.96 6.72 14.58
N ARG A 59 7.22 7.39 15.70
CA ARG A 59 7.89 8.71 15.69
C ARG A 59 9.31 8.56 15.14
N PRO A 60 9.82 9.55 14.36
CA PRO A 60 11.14 9.49 13.73
C PRO A 60 12.29 9.13 14.68
N ARG A 61 12.29 9.68 15.90
CA ARG A 61 13.34 9.43 16.90
C ARG A 61 13.38 7.96 17.36
N ALA A 62 12.22 7.32 17.52
CA ALA A 62 12.14 5.91 17.93
C ALA A 62 12.62 4.99 16.79
N MET A 63 12.20 5.30 15.55
CA MET A 63 12.66 4.60 14.35
C MET A 63 14.19 4.69 14.19
N CYS A 64 14.77 5.89 14.29
CA CYS A 64 16.23 6.08 14.25
C CYS A 64 16.97 5.30 15.35
N ALA A 65 16.39 5.19 16.55
CA ALA A 65 17.00 4.44 17.65
C ALA A 65 17.01 2.93 17.35
N ALA A 66 15.89 2.40 16.83
CA ALA A 66 15.78 1.00 16.43
C ALA A 66 16.75 0.64 15.29
N LEU A 67 16.79 1.44 14.21
CA LEU A 67 17.71 1.23 13.08
C LEU A 67 19.19 1.28 13.50
N ARG A 68 19.57 2.21 14.39
CA ARG A 68 20.94 2.25 14.95
C ARG A 68 21.26 1.01 15.78
N SER A 69 20.27 0.43 16.45
CA SER A 69 20.45 -0.82 17.21
C SER A 69 20.76 -1.98 16.26
N VAL A 70 20.00 -2.11 15.17
CA VAL A 70 20.25 -3.12 14.12
C VAL A 70 21.66 -2.98 13.57
N ARG A 71 22.04 -1.76 13.14
CA ARG A 71 23.35 -1.47 12.55
C ARG A 71 24.53 -1.81 13.47
N LYS A 72 24.47 -1.39 14.74
CA LYS A 72 25.62 -1.51 15.66
C LYS A 72 25.83 -2.92 16.20
N ARG A 73 24.81 -3.77 16.17
CA ARG A 73 24.83 -5.05 16.89
C ARG A 73 24.81 -6.27 15.97
N GLY A 74 24.64 -6.09 14.66
CA GLY A 74 24.61 -7.19 13.68
C GLY A 74 23.42 -8.13 13.87
N ARG A 75 22.26 -7.59 14.26
CA ARG A 75 21.09 -8.37 14.73
C ARG A 75 19.87 -8.30 13.85
N GLY A 76 20.03 -7.85 12.61
CA GLY A 76 18.89 -7.80 11.70
C GLY A 76 18.37 -9.17 11.28
N ALA A 77 18.98 -10.28 11.71
CA ALA A 77 18.46 -11.63 11.50
C ALA A 77 17.06 -11.88 12.11
N CYS A 78 16.61 -11.08 13.09
CA CYS A 78 15.26 -11.20 13.64
C CYS A 78 14.25 -10.21 13.03
N VAL A 79 14.68 -9.41 12.04
CA VAL A 79 13.83 -8.45 11.34
C VAL A 79 13.38 -9.08 10.01
N HIS A 80 12.12 -9.47 9.95
CA HIS A 80 11.51 -10.03 8.73
C HIS A 80 10.71 -9.00 7.92
N GLU A 81 10.32 -7.89 8.55
CA GLU A 81 9.50 -6.85 7.95
C GLU A 81 9.97 -5.46 8.38
N LEU A 82 10.11 -4.55 7.41
CA LEU A 82 10.45 -3.15 7.61
C LEU A 82 9.42 -2.28 6.91
N SER A 83 8.74 -1.40 7.66
CA SER A 83 7.76 -0.47 7.12
C SER A 83 8.09 0.95 7.53
N LEU A 84 8.38 1.78 6.53
CA LEU A 84 8.80 3.16 6.67
C LEU A 84 7.85 4.04 5.85
N ASP A 85 7.30 5.07 6.48
CA ASP A 85 6.47 6.07 5.81
C ASP A 85 6.98 7.49 6.11
N LEU A 86 7.55 8.14 5.09
CA LEU A 86 7.98 9.53 5.14
C LEU A 86 6.87 10.52 4.84
N SER A 87 5.71 10.10 4.33
CA SER A 87 4.61 11.03 4.06
C SER A 87 4.13 11.73 5.35
N CYS A 88 4.16 11.02 6.48
CA CYS A 88 3.84 11.57 7.79
C CYS A 88 4.99 12.38 8.43
N TRP A 89 6.23 12.24 7.93
CA TRP A 89 7.42 12.93 8.44
C TRP A 89 7.70 14.23 7.67
N THR A 90 7.50 14.20 6.36
CA THR A 90 7.79 15.31 5.45
C THR A 90 6.84 16.50 5.62
N LYS A 91 5.60 16.26 6.08
CA LYS A 91 4.65 17.33 6.47
C LYS A 91 5.13 18.19 7.64
N LYS A 92 6.11 17.74 8.43
CA LYS A 92 6.57 18.40 9.67
C LYS A 92 7.96 19.05 9.56
N VAL A 93 8.69 18.81 8.49
CA VAL A 93 10.06 19.34 8.31
C VAL A 93 10.07 20.18 7.04
N ALA A 94 10.00 21.50 7.18
CA ALA A 94 10.09 22.45 6.07
C ALA A 94 11.52 22.99 5.89
N GLY A 95 11.89 23.34 4.65
CA GLY A 95 13.13 24.07 4.35
C GLY A 95 14.37 23.22 3.98
N LYS A 96 15.52 23.89 3.84
CA LYS A 96 16.80 23.32 3.36
C LYS A 96 17.36 22.19 4.24
N GLU A 97 17.04 22.18 5.54
CA GLU A 97 17.45 21.13 6.48
C GLU A 97 16.80 19.76 6.19
N ARG A 98 15.64 19.75 5.51
CA ARG A 98 14.93 18.53 5.10
C ARG A 98 15.83 17.64 4.23
N GLY A 99 16.56 18.22 3.29
CA GLY A 99 17.41 17.46 2.37
C GLY A 99 18.57 16.74 3.08
N LEU A 100 19.21 17.40 4.05
CA LEU A 100 20.32 16.82 4.82
C LEU A 100 19.83 15.74 5.79
N LEU A 101 18.72 15.99 6.48
CA LEU A 101 18.12 15.03 7.40
C LEU A 101 17.64 13.76 6.67
N LEU A 102 17.01 13.91 5.50
CA LEU A 102 16.57 12.78 4.67
C LEU A 102 17.75 11.97 4.14
N ARG A 103 18.83 12.62 3.71
CA ARG A 103 20.06 11.91 3.30
C ARG A 103 20.66 11.10 4.45
N GLY A 104 20.86 11.73 5.62
CA GLY A 104 21.43 11.05 6.78
C GLY A 104 20.54 9.91 7.30
N PHE A 105 19.22 10.08 7.25
CA PHE A 105 18.27 9.02 7.54
C PHE A 105 18.35 7.89 6.52
N GLY A 106 18.45 8.22 5.24
CA GLY A 106 18.64 7.29 4.15
C GLY A 106 19.86 6.39 4.32
N THR A 107 21.02 6.98 4.63
CA THR A 107 22.24 6.21 4.92
C THR A 107 22.05 5.28 6.12
N LEU A 108 21.36 5.74 7.17
CA LEU A 108 21.07 4.89 8.33
C LEU A 108 20.17 3.70 7.97
N VAL A 109 19.15 3.91 7.14
CA VAL A 109 18.25 2.85 6.67
C VAL A 109 19.04 1.84 5.84
N GLN A 110 19.82 2.31 4.87
CA GLN A 110 20.64 1.45 4.00
C GLN A 110 21.63 0.60 4.82
N ASP A 111 22.35 1.21 5.76
CA ASP A 111 23.27 0.48 6.64
C ASP A 111 22.54 -0.55 7.51
N ALA A 112 21.34 -0.21 7.99
CA ALA A 112 20.56 -1.11 8.83
C ALA A 112 20.04 -2.32 8.03
N ILE A 113 19.53 -2.08 6.82
CA ILE A 113 19.00 -3.11 5.92
C ILE A 113 20.07 -4.14 5.56
N ARG A 114 21.32 -3.72 5.31
CA ARG A 114 22.44 -4.66 5.08
C ARG A 114 22.69 -5.63 6.23
N GLY A 115 22.28 -5.26 7.45
CA GLY A 115 22.34 -6.14 8.62
C GLY A 115 21.10 -7.03 8.79
N MET A 116 20.05 -6.84 8.00
CA MET A 116 18.76 -7.55 8.06
C MET A 116 18.71 -8.73 7.09
N HIS A 117 19.51 -9.75 7.37
CA HIS A 117 19.68 -10.90 6.46
C HIS A 117 18.41 -11.76 6.24
N ASN A 118 17.38 -11.62 7.09
CA ASN A 118 16.12 -12.35 6.98
C ASN A 118 14.95 -11.45 6.56
N LEU A 119 15.23 -10.24 6.03
CA LEU A 119 14.21 -9.27 5.65
C LEU A 119 13.43 -9.75 4.43
N GLU A 120 12.15 -10.07 4.59
CA GLU A 120 11.30 -10.57 3.50
C GLU A 120 10.36 -9.49 2.94
N ARG A 121 10.06 -8.45 3.73
CA ARG A 121 9.04 -7.45 3.40
C ARG A 121 9.56 -6.05 3.64
N VAL A 122 9.48 -5.22 2.60
CA VAL A 122 9.91 -3.82 2.66
C VAL A 122 8.81 -2.90 2.14
N THR A 123 8.39 -1.98 2.99
CA THR A 123 7.47 -0.89 2.64
C THR A 123 8.18 0.43 2.85
N MET A 124 8.33 1.24 1.80
CA MET A 124 8.99 2.55 1.84
C MET A 124 8.16 3.60 1.11
N LEU A 125 7.40 4.40 1.87
CA LEU A 125 6.51 5.41 1.31
C LEU A 125 7.08 6.82 1.36
N GLY A 126 7.11 7.52 0.22
CA GLY A 126 7.58 8.90 0.14
C GLY A 126 9.08 9.10 0.29
N PHE A 127 9.87 8.09 -0.07
CA PHE A 127 11.33 8.06 0.02
C PHE A 127 12.03 8.45 -1.28
N GLY A 128 11.33 8.49 -2.41
CA GLY A 128 11.91 8.68 -3.72
C GLY A 128 12.63 7.43 -4.23
N SER A 129 12.82 7.37 -5.55
CA SER A 129 13.40 6.20 -6.24
C SER A 129 14.79 5.80 -5.76
N ARG A 130 15.64 6.77 -5.41
CA ARG A 130 17.02 6.54 -4.91
C ARG A 130 17.06 5.77 -3.60
N MET A 131 16.07 5.96 -2.75
CA MET A 131 16.04 5.33 -1.43
C MET A 131 15.41 3.96 -1.47
N THR A 132 14.37 3.78 -2.28
CA THR A 132 13.89 2.44 -2.66
C THR A 132 15.04 1.60 -3.20
N ARG A 133 15.88 2.17 -4.08
CA ARG A 133 17.07 1.50 -4.61
C ARG A 133 18.05 1.07 -3.53
N ALA A 134 18.44 1.99 -2.65
CA ALA A 134 19.39 1.70 -1.58
C ALA A 134 18.90 0.58 -0.64
N ALA A 135 17.58 0.48 -0.45
CA ALA A 135 16.98 -0.62 0.29
C ALA A 135 17.04 -1.94 -0.49
N VAL A 136 16.67 -1.95 -1.76
CA VAL A 136 16.73 -3.15 -2.62
C VAL A 136 18.18 -3.66 -2.75
N ASP A 137 19.13 -2.79 -3.09
CA ASP A 137 20.56 -3.13 -3.25
C ASP A 137 21.19 -3.60 -1.93
N GLY A 138 20.62 -3.23 -0.78
CA GLY A 138 21.09 -3.63 0.55
C GLY A 138 20.45 -4.91 1.06
N CYS A 139 19.38 -5.40 0.42
CA CYS A 139 18.70 -6.62 0.81
C CYS A 139 19.29 -7.81 0.06
N ASP A 140 20.19 -8.55 0.70
CA ASP A 140 20.59 -9.89 0.22
C ASP A 140 19.41 -10.88 0.26
N ALA A 141 18.44 -10.58 1.14
CA ALA A 141 17.22 -11.35 1.30
C ALA A 141 16.28 -11.09 0.11
N ARG A 142 15.97 -12.16 -0.60
CA ARG A 142 15.09 -12.17 -1.77
C ARG A 142 13.68 -11.72 -1.36
N LEU A 143 13.38 -10.43 -1.56
CA LEU A 143 12.16 -9.79 -1.08
C LEU A 143 10.91 -10.50 -1.62
N ARG A 144 9.90 -10.68 -0.75
CA ARG A 144 8.57 -11.17 -1.10
C ARG A 144 7.60 -10.02 -1.38
N VAL A 145 7.75 -8.91 -0.66
CA VAL A 145 6.89 -7.73 -0.77
C VAL A 145 7.75 -6.48 -0.89
N LEU A 146 7.52 -5.70 -1.93
CA LEU A 146 8.13 -4.39 -2.12
C LEU A 146 7.07 -3.33 -2.42
N MET A 147 7.06 -2.27 -1.61
CA MET A 147 6.31 -1.05 -1.88
C MET A 147 7.23 0.16 -1.86
N GLY A 148 7.25 0.93 -2.95
CA GLY A 148 8.06 2.14 -3.04
C GLY A 148 7.98 2.84 -4.38
N ASP A 149 8.80 3.88 -4.55
CA ASP A 149 8.81 4.66 -5.78
C ASP A 149 9.49 3.93 -6.95
N VAL A 150 8.99 4.16 -8.18
CA VAL A 150 9.51 3.54 -9.40
C VAL A 150 10.98 3.92 -9.65
N MET A 151 11.84 2.93 -9.90
CA MET A 151 13.25 3.13 -10.24
C MET A 151 13.48 3.13 -11.77
N PRO A 152 14.39 3.96 -12.31
CA PRO A 152 14.68 4.02 -13.75
C PRO A 152 15.39 2.79 -14.30
N GLU A 153 16.18 2.10 -13.48
CA GLU A 153 16.88 0.87 -13.88
C GLU A 153 16.02 -0.36 -13.59
N VAL A 154 16.02 -1.34 -14.50
CA VAL A 154 15.14 -2.52 -14.41
C VAL A 154 15.85 -3.77 -13.86
N ARG A 155 17.19 -3.78 -13.84
CA ARG A 155 18.02 -4.95 -13.45
C ARG A 155 17.65 -5.54 -12.10
N TRP A 156 17.34 -4.68 -11.13
CA TRP A 156 16.96 -5.13 -9.79
C TRP A 156 15.71 -6.01 -9.81
N LEU A 157 14.73 -5.77 -10.69
CA LEU A 157 13.54 -6.63 -10.82
C LEU A 157 13.90 -8.04 -11.31
N GLU A 158 14.92 -8.17 -12.16
CA GLU A 158 15.38 -9.46 -12.67
C GLU A 158 16.03 -10.31 -11.57
N GLU A 159 16.60 -9.66 -10.55
CA GLU A 159 17.26 -10.30 -9.41
C GLU A 159 16.24 -10.75 -8.34
N GLN A 160 15.05 -10.12 -8.27
CA GLN A 160 14.03 -10.41 -7.26
C GLN A 160 13.14 -11.62 -7.60
N ARG A 161 13.73 -12.82 -7.65
CA ARG A 161 13.01 -14.07 -8.00
C ARG A 161 11.91 -14.51 -7.02
N MET A 162 11.93 -13.99 -5.79
CA MET A 162 10.97 -14.34 -4.73
C MET A 162 9.83 -13.34 -4.58
N LEU A 163 9.82 -12.27 -5.39
CA LEU A 163 8.85 -11.19 -5.26
C LEU A 163 7.46 -11.69 -5.64
N GLU A 164 6.54 -11.58 -4.69
CA GLU A 164 5.13 -11.98 -4.81
C GLU A 164 4.22 -10.76 -4.95
N VAL A 165 4.58 -9.66 -4.28
CA VAL A 165 3.82 -8.39 -4.27
C VAL A 165 4.73 -7.23 -4.62
N LEU A 166 4.35 -6.49 -5.65
CA LEU A 166 5.05 -5.28 -6.09
C LEU A 166 4.06 -4.11 -6.17
N VAL A 167 4.33 -3.06 -5.40
CA VAL A 167 3.55 -1.82 -5.36
C VAL A 167 4.46 -0.66 -5.71
N LEU A 168 4.30 -0.13 -6.92
CA LEU A 168 5.12 0.95 -7.42
C LEU A 168 4.33 2.25 -7.44
N VAL A 169 4.77 3.18 -6.61
CA VAL A 169 4.17 4.49 -6.47
C VAL A 169 4.84 5.46 -7.44
N ASP A 170 4.04 6.09 -8.31
CA ASP A 170 4.58 7.08 -9.24
C ASP A 170 4.30 8.52 -8.76
N LYS A 171 5.18 9.03 -7.89
CA LYS A 171 5.09 10.43 -7.40
C LYS A 171 5.76 11.45 -8.31
N GLU A 172 6.83 11.05 -8.98
CA GLU A 172 7.79 11.98 -9.59
C GLU A 172 7.83 11.92 -11.12
N ARG A 173 7.26 10.89 -11.78
CA ARG A 173 7.41 10.71 -13.23
C ARG A 173 6.30 11.34 -14.06
N ARG A 174 6.02 12.63 -13.85
CA ARG A 174 5.28 13.37 -14.88
C ARG A 174 6.03 13.46 -16.22
N ASN A 175 7.36 13.22 -16.26
CA ASN A 175 8.19 13.54 -17.43
C ASN A 175 9.19 12.48 -17.92
N GLU A 176 9.30 11.30 -17.29
CA GLU A 176 10.29 10.29 -17.73
C GLU A 176 9.61 8.97 -18.12
N LYS A 177 9.45 8.76 -19.43
CA LYS A 177 9.04 7.49 -20.08
C LYS A 177 10.14 6.43 -19.91
N ALA A 178 10.48 6.05 -18.68
CA ALA A 178 11.45 4.99 -18.47
C ALA A 178 10.81 3.63 -18.79
N GLU A 179 11.39 2.94 -19.76
CA GLU A 179 10.98 1.62 -20.19
C GLU A 179 11.39 0.58 -19.12
N LEU A 180 10.41 0.00 -18.45
CA LEU A 180 10.54 -1.06 -17.44
C LEU A 180 10.33 -2.45 -18.05
N ARG A 181 10.92 -2.70 -19.23
CA ARG A 181 10.90 -4.03 -19.83
C ARG A 181 11.87 -4.94 -19.08
N VAL A 182 11.33 -5.98 -18.47
CA VAL A 182 12.09 -7.10 -17.88
C VAL A 182 12.00 -8.31 -18.80
N SER A 183 12.95 -9.24 -18.67
CA SER A 183 12.82 -10.56 -19.30
C SER A 183 11.57 -11.32 -18.83
N ASP A 184 11.03 -12.19 -19.70
CA ASP A 184 9.86 -13.04 -19.40
C ASP A 184 10.08 -13.95 -18.17
N ALA A 185 11.34 -14.30 -17.89
CA ALA A 185 11.74 -15.13 -16.75
C ALA A 185 11.92 -14.34 -15.44
N ALA A 186 11.95 -13.00 -15.48
CA ALA A 186 12.02 -12.18 -14.26
C ALA A 186 10.76 -12.40 -13.41
N LEU A 187 10.79 -12.09 -12.11
CA LEU A 187 9.62 -12.08 -11.22
C LEU A 187 8.66 -13.30 -11.38
N PRO A 188 9.15 -14.55 -11.35
CA PRO A 188 8.35 -15.74 -11.66
C PRO A 188 7.23 -16.01 -10.65
N ARG A 189 7.28 -15.38 -9.48
CA ARG A 189 6.31 -15.54 -8.39
C ARG A 189 5.38 -14.36 -8.20
N LEU A 190 5.45 -13.36 -9.08
CA LEU A 190 4.65 -12.15 -8.94
C LEU A 190 3.16 -12.48 -9.09
N ARG A 191 2.40 -12.31 -8.02
CA ARG A 191 0.95 -12.53 -7.96
C ARG A 191 0.18 -11.23 -7.92
N ILE A 192 0.78 -10.17 -7.37
CA ILE A 192 0.10 -8.89 -7.12
C ILE A 192 0.96 -7.75 -7.63
N LEU A 193 0.42 -6.99 -8.57
CA LEU A 193 1.06 -5.82 -9.16
C LEU A 193 0.17 -4.59 -9.00
N CYS A 194 0.70 -3.59 -8.31
CA CYS A 194 0.20 -2.23 -8.31
C CYS A 194 1.22 -1.35 -9.03
N ALA A 195 0.78 -0.57 -10.01
CA ALA A 195 1.57 0.51 -10.55
C ALA A 195 0.73 1.45 -11.42
N GLY A 196 1.34 2.51 -11.95
CA GLY A 196 0.75 3.26 -13.07
C GLY A 196 0.52 2.38 -14.31
N ALA A 197 -0.42 2.78 -15.17
CA ALA A 197 -0.87 2.00 -16.32
C ALA A 197 0.27 1.52 -17.24
N ASP A 198 1.25 2.38 -17.53
CA ASP A 198 2.40 2.02 -18.36
C ASP A 198 3.28 0.93 -17.76
N VAL A 199 3.47 0.97 -16.44
CA VAL A 199 4.26 -0.01 -15.70
C VAL A 199 3.52 -1.33 -15.65
N VAL A 200 2.22 -1.29 -15.36
CA VAL A 200 1.33 -2.46 -15.40
C VAL A 200 1.41 -3.12 -16.78
N ARG A 201 1.29 -2.34 -17.87
CA ARG A 201 1.40 -2.82 -19.24
C ARG A 201 2.73 -3.54 -19.50
N GLN A 202 3.84 -2.96 -19.08
CA GLN A 202 5.17 -3.50 -19.35
C GLN A 202 5.49 -4.73 -18.51
N LEU A 203 4.98 -4.81 -17.28
CA LEU A 203 5.29 -5.90 -16.35
C LEU A 203 4.24 -7.02 -16.35
N SER A 204 3.01 -6.82 -16.81
CA SER A 204 1.97 -7.87 -16.77
C SER A 204 2.05 -8.87 -17.93
N LEU A 205 2.69 -8.48 -19.04
CA LEU A 205 2.77 -9.30 -20.25
C LEU A 205 3.41 -10.67 -20.01
N GLY A 206 2.73 -11.73 -20.46
CA GLY A 206 3.28 -13.09 -20.46
C GLY A 206 3.36 -13.77 -19.09
N ARG A 207 2.76 -13.19 -18.03
CA ARG A 207 2.84 -13.71 -16.66
C ARG A 207 1.60 -14.50 -16.26
N PRO A 208 1.63 -15.85 -16.26
CA PRO A 208 0.45 -16.66 -15.92
C PRO A 208 0.11 -16.67 -14.42
N ALA A 209 1.04 -16.27 -13.54
CA ALA A 209 0.84 -16.30 -12.09
C ALA A 209 0.19 -15.02 -11.52
N LEU A 210 -0.07 -14.00 -12.35
CA LEU A 210 -0.57 -12.71 -11.89
C LEU A 210 -2.07 -12.80 -11.60
N GLU A 211 -2.43 -12.71 -10.32
CA GLU A 211 -3.81 -12.87 -9.82
C GLU A 211 -4.50 -11.51 -9.62
N HIS A 212 -3.73 -10.49 -9.21
CA HIS A 212 -4.24 -9.16 -8.89
C HIS A 212 -3.42 -8.08 -9.59
N VAL A 213 -4.11 -7.19 -10.30
CA VAL A 213 -3.52 -6.00 -10.90
C VAL A 213 -4.31 -4.79 -10.45
N ALA A 214 -3.61 -3.76 -9.96
CA ALA A 214 -4.22 -2.50 -9.61
C ALA A 214 -3.51 -1.34 -10.34
N GLN A 215 -4.29 -0.52 -11.04
CA GLN A 215 -3.79 0.63 -11.78
C GLN A 215 -3.89 1.89 -10.96
N ASP A 216 -2.77 2.62 -10.84
CA ASP A 216 -2.73 3.96 -10.27
C ASP A 216 -2.92 5.01 -11.37
N ILE A 217 -4.03 5.74 -11.31
CA ILE A 217 -4.40 6.78 -12.28
C ILE A 217 -4.28 8.13 -11.59
N ALA A 218 -3.20 8.85 -11.92
CA ALA A 218 -3.01 10.22 -11.47
C ALA A 218 -3.83 11.18 -12.35
N LEU A 219 -4.81 11.85 -11.75
CA LEU A 219 -5.61 12.88 -12.40
C LEU A 219 -4.82 14.19 -12.35
N ALA A 220 -4.30 14.64 -13.50
CA ALA A 220 -3.83 16.01 -13.64
C ALA A 220 -5.02 16.91 -13.94
N THR A 221 -5.08 18.10 -13.32
CA THR A 221 -5.95 19.16 -13.84
C THR A 221 -5.58 19.41 -15.29
N ALA A 222 -6.57 19.31 -16.18
CA ALA A 222 -6.50 19.97 -17.46
C ALA A 222 -6.26 21.46 -17.14
N SER A 223 -5.01 21.89 -17.27
CA SER A 223 -4.65 23.29 -17.27
C SER A 223 -5.67 24.00 -18.18
N LYS A 224 -6.40 24.98 -17.63
CA LYS A 224 -7.40 25.77 -18.36
C LYS A 224 -6.81 26.47 -19.60
N ASP A 225 -5.49 26.45 -19.79
CA ASP A 225 -4.80 27.25 -20.79
C ASP A 225 -4.22 26.45 -21.97
N LYS A 226 -4.53 25.17 -22.13
CA LYS A 226 -4.15 24.47 -23.36
C LYS A 226 -5.28 23.58 -23.90
N GLU A 227 -5.85 24.04 -25.01
CA GLU A 227 -6.42 23.22 -26.10
C GLU A 227 -5.35 22.29 -26.71
N THR A 228 -4.54 21.62 -25.89
CA THR A 228 -3.77 20.46 -26.32
C THR A 228 -4.57 19.24 -25.89
N ASN A 229 -5.26 18.65 -26.86
CA ASN A 229 -5.72 17.25 -26.87
C ASN A 229 -4.55 16.25 -26.71
N GLY A 230 -3.55 16.54 -25.86
CA GLY A 230 -2.22 15.94 -25.94
C GLY A 230 -1.89 14.91 -24.87
N ASP A 231 -2.28 15.11 -23.60
CA ASP A 231 -1.72 14.29 -22.51
C ASP A 231 -2.71 13.33 -21.83
N ALA A 232 -4.03 13.52 -22.03
CA ALA A 232 -5.01 12.51 -21.61
C ALA A 232 -5.04 11.30 -22.57
N ASP A 233 -4.63 11.50 -23.82
CA ASP A 233 -4.59 10.46 -24.86
C ASP A 233 -3.43 9.47 -24.69
N ASP A 234 -2.34 9.88 -24.02
CA ASP A 234 -1.19 9.02 -23.71
C ASP A 234 -1.45 8.06 -22.52
N GLN A 235 -2.57 8.23 -21.79
CA GLN A 235 -3.02 7.32 -20.73
C GLN A 235 -4.12 6.34 -21.18
N ARG A 236 -4.38 6.21 -22.49
CA ARG A 236 -5.26 5.15 -22.99
C ARG A 236 -4.77 3.81 -22.46
N VAL A 237 -5.63 3.14 -21.70
CA VAL A 237 -5.31 1.89 -21.01
C VAL A 237 -5.22 0.77 -22.05
N GLN A 238 -4.11 0.69 -22.75
CA GLN A 238 -3.79 -0.42 -23.63
C GLN A 238 -3.11 -1.50 -22.79
N HIS A 239 -3.87 -2.42 -22.22
CA HIS A 239 -3.23 -3.65 -21.78
C HIS A 239 -2.95 -4.52 -23.01
N PRO A 240 -1.83 -5.25 -23.09
CA PRO A 240 -1.54 -6.08 -24.24
C PRO A 240 -1.90 -7.54 -23.94
N GLY A 241 -2.55 -8.20 -24.90
CA GLY A 241 -2.68 -9.65 -24.96
C GLY A 241 -3.62 -10.32 -23.94
N ARG A 242 -3.95 -11.59 -24.20
CA ARG A 242 -4.69 -12.47 -23.28
C ARG A 242 -3.94 -12.55 -21.94
N MET A 243 -4.59 -12.11 -20.85
CA MET A 243 -4.14 -12.36 -19.47
C MET A 243 -4.96 -13.53 -18.89
N PRO A 244 -4.48 -14.78 -18.97
CA PRO A 244 -5.34 -15.94 -18.75
C PRO A 244 -5.70 -16.24 -17.28
N ALA A 245 -5.23 -15.45 -16.31
CA ALA A 245 -5.41 -15.74 -14.88
C ALA A 245 -5.76 -14.53 -13.98
N LEU A 246 -6.01 -13.35 -14.55
CA LEU A 246 -6.29 -12.16 -13.76
C LEU A 246 -7.66 -12.30 -13.06
N ARG A 247 -7.67 -12.45 -11.73
CA ARG A 247 -8.89 -12.61 -10.93
C ARG A 247 -9.43 -11.27 -10.44
N THR A 248 -8.54 -10.33 -10.15
CA THR A 248 -8.92 -9.02 -9.62
C THR A 248 -8.28 -7.90 -10.40
N LEU A 249 -9.11 -6.96 -10.83
CA LEU A 249 -8.68 -5.68 -11.38
C LEU A 249 -9.00 -4.57 -10.37
N GLY A 250 -7.99 -3.81 -9.99
CA GLY A 250 -8.08 -2.62 -9.15
C GLY A 250 -7.90 -1.36 -10.00
N ILE A 251 -8.69 -0.34 -9.74
CA ILE A 251 -8.59 0.99 -10.33
C ILE A 251 -8.48 1.97 -9.18
N GLN A 252 -7.35 2.65 -9.07
CA GLN A 252 -7.14 3.66 -8.06
C GLN A 252 -6.96 5.02 -8.73
N TYR A 253 -7.86 5.95 -8.41
CA TYR A 253 -7.67 7.35 -8.75
C TYR A 253 -6.84 8.05 -7.68
N ARG A 254 -5.94 8.92 -8.12
CA ARG A 254 -5.18 9.83 -7.27
C ARG A 254 -5.43 11.26 -7.74
N ALA A 255 -5.98 12.07 -6.84
CA ALA A 255 -6.14 13.49 -7.08
C ALA A 255 -4.76 14.15 -6.93
N VAL A 256 -4.28 14.84 -7.97
CA VAL A 256 -3.05 15.64 -7.85
C VAL A 256 -3.33 17.03 -7.28
N ASP A 257 -4.59 17.47 -7.33
CA ASP A 257 -5.10 18.64 -6.63
C ASP A 257 -6.55 18.42 -6.16
N ASP A 258 -7.01 19.29 -5.25
CA ASP A 258 -8.36 19.26 -4.68
C ASP A 258 -9.47 19.59 -5.71
N ALA A 259 -9.13 19.97 -6.95
CA ALA A 259 -10.07 20.38 -7.99
C ALA A 259 -10.31 19.29 -9.05
N CYS A 260 -9.60 18.17 -8.99
CA CYS A 260 -9.72 17.08 -9.96
C CYS A 260 -11.09 16.41 -9.88
N VAL A 261 -11.80 16.31 -11.02
CA VAL A 261 -13.10 15.64 -11.16
C VAL A 261 -12.96 14.42 -12.08
N ILE A 262 -13.43 13.27 -11.62
CA ILE A 262 -13.46 12.01 -12.37
C ILE A 262 -14.74 11.96 -13.19
N ARG A 263 -14.59 12.04 -14.51
CA ARG A 263 -15.70 12.06 -15.48
C ARG A 263 -15.74 10.78 -16.31
N ALA A 264 -16.83 10.58 -17.05
CA ALA A 264 -17.01 9.46 -17.96
C ALA A 264 -15.91 9.32 -19.02
N GLY A 265 -15.23 10.41 -19.39
CA GLY A 265 -14.10 10.41 -20.32
C GLY A 265 -12.74 10.14 -19.67
N CYS A 266 -12.67 9.88 -18.36
CA CYS A 266 -11.42 9.53 -17.70
C CYS A 266 -11.11 8.03 -17.87
N PRO A 267 -9.84 7.61 -17.92
CA PRO A 267 -9.49 6.20 -17.78
C PRO A 267 -10.06 5.60 -16.49
N PRO A 268 -10.47 4.31 -16.48
CA PRO A 268 -10.50 3.39 -17.61
C PRO A 268 -11.85 3.40 -18.33
N PHE A 269 -12.71 4.39 -18.11
CA PHE A 269 -14.03 4.46 -18.76
C PHE A 269 -13.90 4.69 -20.27
N ASP A 270 -12.89 5.48 -20.68
CA ASP A 270 -12.55 5.74 -22.08
C ASP A 270 -11.50 4.74 -22.63
N GLY A 271 -11.66 4.29 -23.88
CA GLY A 271 -10.60 3.61 -24.65
C GLY A 271 -10.33 2.11 -24.42
N MET A 272 -11.09 1.37 -23.59
CA MET A 272 -10.82 -0.07 -23.39
C MET A 272 -11.25 -0.99 -24.55
N ASP A 273 -11.97 -0.48 -25.55
CA ASP A 273 -12.50 -1.31 -26.66
C ASP A 273 -11.44 -1.67 -27.73
N GLY A 274 -10.25 -1.05 -27.70
CA GLY A 274 -9.28 -1.13 -28.80
C GLY A 274 -8.13 -2.15 -28.64
N ALA A 275 -7.96 -2.78 -27.48
CA ALA A 275 -6.68 -3.43 -27.14
C ALA A 275 -6.67 -4.98 -27.19
N GLY A 276 -7.75 -5.63 -27.65
CA GLY A 276 -7.79 -7.10 -27.74
C GLY A 276 -7.71 -7.79 -26.37
N LEU A 277 -8.19 -7.11 -25.34
CA LEU A 277 -8.13 -7.59 -23.97
C LEU A 277 -9.32 -8.45 -23.63
N SER A 278 -9.02 -9.69 -23.29
CA SER A 278 -10.00 -10.58 -22.69
C SER A 278 -9.95 -10.39 -21.17
N PHE A 279 -10.99 -9.78 -20.61
CA PHE A 279 -11.24 -9.71 -19.17
C PHE A 279 -12.11 -10.88 -18.68
N GLU A 280 -12.18 -11.97 -19.46
CA GLU A 280 -13.01 -13.15 -19.17
C GLU A 280 -12.69 -13.81 -17.82
N GLY A 281 -11.46 -13.65 -17.31
CA GLY A 281 -11.04 -14.23 -16.03
C GLY A 281 -11.32 -13.37 -14.80
N VAL A 282 -11.68 -12.10 -14.97
CA VAL A 282 -11.81 -11.15 -13.86
C VAL A 282 -13.12 -11.39 -13.12
N THR A 283 -13.02 -11.84 -11.86
CA THR A 283 -14.16 -12.09 -10.99
C THR A 283 -14.39 -10.96 -9.98
N ARG A 284 -13.42 -10.04 -9.82
CA ARG A 284 -13.50 -8.94 -8.87
C ARG A 284 -12.99 -7.63 -9.46
N LEU A 285 -13.74 -6.55 -9.26
CA LEU A 285 -13.39 -5.19 -9.66
C LEU A 285 -13.38 -4.29 -8.41
N ASP A 286 -12.22 -3.71 -8.09
CA ASP A 286 -12.08 -2.77 -6.98
C ASP A 286 -11.84 -1.36 -7.54
N ILE A 287 -12.72 -0.40 -7.26
CA ILE A 287 -12.59 0.99 -7.69
C ILE A 287 -12.39 1.87 -6.46
N TYR A 288 -11.27 2.57 -6.40
CA TYR A 288 -10.97 3.55 -5.36
C TYR A 288 -10.94 4.96 -5.90
N VAL A 289 -11.76 5.84 -5.33
CA VAL A 289 -11.78 7.27 -5.61
C VAL A 289 -11.33 8.04 -4.37
N PRO A 290 -10.48 9.10 -4.49
CA PRO A 290 -10.05 9.89 -3.35
C PRO A 290 -11.23 10.51 -2.59
N THR A 291 -12.21 11.04 -3.33
CA THR A 291 -13.40 11.68 -2.78
C THR A 291 -14.57 11.53 -3.77
N PHE A 292 -15.75 11.20 -3.26
CA PHE A 292 -16.97 11.06 -4.06
C PHE A 292 -17.58 12.40 -4.47
N HIS A 293 -17.25 13.50 -3.79
CA HIS A 293 -17.67 14.84 -4.20
C HIS A 293 -17.22 15.20 -5.63
N HIS A 294 -16.19 14.51 -6.12
CA HIS A 294 -15.59 14.72 -7.43
C HIS A 294 -15.79 13.52 -8.37
N PHE A 295 -16.69 12.59 -8.04
CA PHE A 295 -16.93 11.39 -8.84
C PHE A 295 -18.21 11.50 -9.67
N GLU A 296 -18.11 12.18 -10.82
CA GLU A 296 -19.21 12.32 -11.79
C GLU A 296 -19.40 11.08 -12.67
N ALA A 297 -18.40 10.17 -12.69
CA ALA A 297 -18.40 8.96 -13.52
C ALA A 297 -19.21 7.77 -12.96
N LEU A 298 -20.02 7.96 -11.92
CA LEU A 298 -20.80 6.88 -11.29
C LEU A 298 -21.67 6.11 -12.32
N ALA A 299 -22.32 6.84 -13.23
CA ALA A 299 -23.12 6.24 -14.30
C ALA A 299 -22.27 5.42 -15.30
N SER A 300 -20.97 5.73 -15.41
CA SER A 300 -20.02 5.03 -16.29
C SER A 300 -19.55 3.69 -15.73
N ILE A 301 -19.87 3.37 -14.46
CA ILE A 301 -19.60 2.03 -13.92
C ILE A 301 -20.49 0.98 -14.59
N ALA A 302 -21.73 1.33 -14.98
CA ALA A 302 -22.64 0.40 -15.66
C ALA A 302 -22.08 -0.17 -16.99
N PRO A 303 -21.63 0.65 -17.95
CA PRO A 303 -20.98 0.13 -19.15
C PRO A 303 -19.62 -0.52 -18.85
N LEU A 304 -18.93 -0.11 -17.79
CA LEU A 304 -17.68 -0.74 -17.38
C LEU A 304 -17.89 -2.20 -16.94
N VAL A 305 -18.88 -2.48 -16.07
CA VAL A 305 -19.12 -3.85 -15.56
C VAL A 305 -19.57 -4.83 -16.65
N GLN A 306 -20.22 -4.36 -17.72
CA GLN A 306 -20.58 -5.19 -18.88
C GLN A 306 -19.37 -5.83 -19.54
N ARG A 307 -18.19 -5.19 -19.46
CA ARG A 307 -16.95 -5.69 -20.06
C ARG A 307 -16.35 -6.88 -19.30
N PHE A 308 -16.88 -7.23 -18.13
CA PHE A 308 -16.38 -8.29 -17.27
C PHE A 308 -17.43 -9.41 -17.13
N PRO A 309 -17.50 -10.35 -18.09
CA PRO A 309 -18.57 -11.35 -18.14
C PRO A 309 -18.53 -12.38 -17.01
N ALA A 310 -17.41 -12.47 -16.27
CA ALA A 310 -17.26 -13.34 -15.11
C ALA A 310 -17.26 -12.59 -13.76
N LEU A 311 -17.55 -11.28 -13.78
CA LEU A 311 -17.49 -10.44 -12.58
C LEU A 311 -18.52 -10.91 -11.54
N ARG A 312 -18.06 -11.13 -10.31
CA ARG A 312 -18.89 -11.55 -9.17
C ARG A 312 -18.90 -10.51 -8.07
N GLU A 313 -17.81 -9.77 -7.89
CA GLU A 313 -17.64 -8.79 -6.82
C GLU A 313 -17.27 -7.42 -7.41
N LEU A 314 -17.98 -6.37 -6.99
CA LEU A 314 -17.64 -4.98 -7.25
C LEU A 314 -17.50 -4.24 -5.93
N GLU A 315 -16.34 -3.64 -5.68
CA GLU A 315 -16.14 -2.75 -4.54
C GLU A 315 -15.91 -1.32 -5.04
N LEU A 316 -16.66 -0.37 -4.48
CA LEU A 316 -16.50 1.05 -4.71
C LEU A 316 -16.14 1.73 -3.38
N ALA A 317 -14.91 2.23 -3.30
CA ALA A 317 -14.31 2.75 -2.07
C ALA A 317 -13.84 4.20 -2.24
N GLY A 318 -13.92 5.00 -1.18
CA GLY A 318 -13.43 6.38 -1.21
C GLY A 318 -13.86 7.22 -0.02
N GLY A 319 -13.56 8.53 -0.06
CA GLY A 319 -13.97 9.48 0.97
C GLY A 319 -15.28 10.20 0.66
N HIS A 320 -16.07 10.50 1.69
CA HIS A 320 -17.34 11.25 1.61
C HIS A 320 -18.40 10.60 0.73
N LEU A 321 -18.37 9.27 0.61
CA LEU A 321 -19.39 8.53 -0.14
C LEU A 321 -20.78 8.81 0.43
N PHE A 322 -20.95 8.74 1.76
CA PHE A 322 -22.24 8.98 2.41
C PHE A 322 -22.63 10.47 2.46
N GLY A 323 -21.70 11.38 2.16
CA GLY A 323 -22.02 12.80 1.97
C GLY A 323 -22.57 13.12 0.59
N THR A 324 -22.40 12.19 -0.37
CA THR A 324 -22.73 12.41 -1.79
C THR A 324 -23.83 11.45 -2.28
N MET A 325 -23.85 10.22 -1.78
CA MET A 325 -24.84 9.20 -2.10
C MET A 325 -25.56 8.76 -0.83
N ASP A 326 -26.89 8.81 -0.87
CA ASP A 326 -27.71 8.14 0.15
C ASP A 326 -27.86 6.64 -0.18
N ARG A 327 -28.52 5.90 0.73
CA ARG A 327 -28.73 4.45 0.56
C ARG A 327 -29.58 4.12 -0.65
N GLU A 328 -30.51 4.99 -1.03
CA GLU A 328 -31.40 4.75 -2.16
C GLU A 328 -30.63 4.91 -3.48
N ALA A 329 -29.81 5.95 -3.60
CA ALA A 329 -28.89 6.12 -4.72
C ALA A 329 -27.92 4.94 -4.87
N MET A 330 -27.40 4.41 -3.75
CA MET A 330 -26.56 3.20 -3.76
C MET A 330 -27.33 1.96 -4.25
N ARG A 331 -28.56 1.76 -3.77
CA ARG A 331 -29.45 0.67 -4.17
C ARG A 331 -29.70 0.72 -5.68
N VAL A 332 -30.14 1.87 -6.19
CA VAL A 332 -30.43 2.09 -7.61
C VAL A 332 -29.19 1.86 -8.48
N ALA A 333 -28.02 2.34 -8.04
CA ALA A 333 -26.76 2.11 -8.74
C ALA A 333 -26.39 0.62 -8.78
N ALA A 334 -26.46 -0.09 -7.64
CA ALA A 334 -26.14 -1.51 -7.55
C ALA A 334 -27.09 -2.36 -8.41
N GLU A 335 -28.39 -2.08 -8.40
CA GLU A 335 -29.38 -2.74 -9.26
C GLU A 335 -29.08 -2.53 -10.74
N SER A 336 -28.76 -1.30 -11.12
CA SER A 336 -28.38 -0.96 -12.49
C SER A 336 -27.15 -1.77 -12.93
N TRP A 337 -26.08 -1.81 -12.12
CA TRP A 337 -24.86 -2.55 -12.46
C TRP A 337 -25.09 -4.05 -12.57
N ARG A 338 -25.92 -4.63 -11.71
CA ARG A 338 -26.28 -6.06 -11.77
C ARG A 338 -27.14 -6.38 -12.98
N ALA A 339 -28.07 -5.50 -13.35
CA ALA A 339 -28.85 -5.68 -14.56
C ALA A 339 -27.96 -5.73 -15.81
N GLN A 340 -26.82 -5.03 -15.77
CA GLN A 340 -25.83 -5.02 -16.84
C GLN A 340 -24.80 -6.16 -16.76
N CYS A 341 -24.64 -6.79 -15.60
CA CYS A 341 -23.70 -7.89 -15.38
C CYS A 341 -24.40 -9.00 -14.56
N GLY A 342 -25.02 -9.96 -15.25
CA GLY A 342 -25.83 -11.00 -14.61
C GLY A 342 -25.06 -11.95 -13.68
N THR A 343 -23.72 -11.96 -13.74
CA THR A 343 -22.86 -12.73 -12.82
C THR A 343 -22.51 -11.98 -11.54
N LEU A 344 -22.80 -10.67 -11.47
CA LEU A 344 -22.44 -9.82 -10.34
C LEU A 344 -23.28 -10.20 -9.11
N GLN A 345 -22.62 -10.74 -8.11
CA GLN A 345 -23.24 -11.25 -6.88
C GLN A 345 -23.15 -10.23 -5.74
N GLU A 346 -22.03 -9.52 -5.63
CA GLU A 346 -21.75 -8.65 -4.49
C GLU A 346 -21.37 -7.25 -4.97
N VAL A 347 -22.02 -6.24 -4.40
CA VAL A 347 -21.68 -4.82 -4.60
C VAL A 347 -21.45 -4.20 -3.23
N VAL A 348 -20.22 -3.75 -3.00
CA VAL A 348 -19.77 -3.20 -1.72
C VAL A 348 -19.43 -1.72 -1.89
N PHE A 349 -19.96 -0.92 -0.98
CA PHE A 349 -19.73 0.50 -0.84
C PHE A 349 -18.94 0.76 0.44
N ARG A 350 -17.74 1.32 0.33
CA ARG A 350 -16.85 1.56 1.48
C ARG A 350 -16.50 3.03 1.58
N ASP A 351 -16.96 3.68 2.65
CA ASP A 351 -16.62 5.07 2.95
C ASP A 351 -15.59 5.14 4.06
N ARG A 352 -14.67 6.09 3.89
CA ARG A 352 -13.88 6.61 4.99
C ARG A 352 -14.76 7.57 5.78
N ALA A 353 -15.24 7.15 6.95
CA ALA A 353 -15.96 8.07 7.82
C ALA A 353 -15.09 9.30 8.09
N ASP A 354 -15.71 10.48 8.01
CA ASP A 354 -15.08 11.76 8.27
C ASP A 354 -14.29 11.74 9.58
N ALA A 355 -12.98 11.55 9.48
CA ALA A 355 -12.05 11.92 10.53
C ALA A 355 -11.93 13.44 10.45
N GLY A 356 -12.97 14.18 10.89
CA GLY A 356 -12.90 15.63 11.00
C GLY A 356 -11.61 16.02 11.73
N ARG A 357 -10.62 16.53 10.97
CA ARG A 357 -9.20 16.87 11.22
C ARG A 357 -8.38 16.18 12.34
N TYR A 358 -8.93 15.42 13.28
CA TYR A 358 -8.25 15.00 14.51
C TYR A 358 -8.77 13.71 15.19
N LYS A 359 -9.81 13.02 14.69
CA LYS A 359 -10.24 11.75 15.31
C LYS A 359 -9.44 10.57 14.74
N ARG A 360 -8.48 10.10 15.54
CA ARG A 360 -7.61 8.93 15.32
C ARG A 360 -8.33 7.59 15.07
N ASN A 361 -9.63 7.51 15.34
CA ASN A 361 -10.43 6.28 15.26
C ASN A 361 -11.71 6.48 14.45
N ALA A 362 -11.63 6.98 13.22
CA ALA A 362 -12.80 6.98 12.35
C ALA A 362 -13.05 5.55 11.84
N GLU A 363 -14.18 4.96 12.26
CA GLU A 363 -14.58 3.62 11.83
C GLU A 363 -14.92 3.62 10.33
N ALA A 364 -14.44 2.61 9.60
CA ALA A 364 -14.88 2.37 8.23
C ALA A 364 -16.41 2.20 8.21
N ARG A 365 -17.09 2.82 7.27
CA ARG A 365 -18.50 2.51 7.02
C ARG A 365 -18.57 1.65 5.78
N VAL A 366 -18.98 0.41 5.94
CA VAL A 366 -19.14 -0.56 4.84
C VAL A 366 -20.59 -0.94 4.71
N TYR A 367 -21.07 -0.92 3.48
CA TYR A 367 -22.42 -1.30 3.12
C TYR A 367 -22.36 -2.24 1.92
N ALA A 368 -23.21 -3.26 1.92
CA ALA A 368 -23.33 -4.21 0.84
C ALA A 368 -24.76 -4.18 0.32
N TYR A 369 -24.91 -4.36 -1.00
CA TYR A 369 -26.20 -4.64 -1.59
C TYR A 369 -26.62 -6.07 -1.26
N ASP A 370 -27.74 -6.21 -0.57
CA ASP A 370 -28.38 -7.47 -0.26
C ASP A 370 -29.43 -7.78 -1.33
N GLN A 371 -29.23 -8.90 -2.01
CA GLN A 371 -30.14 -9.34 -3.08
C GLN A 371 -31.46 -9.84 -2.54
N ASP A 372 -31.42 -10.55 -1.42
CA ASP A 372 -32.58 -11.24 -0.88
C ASP A 372 -33.55 -10.22 -0.26
N GLU A 373 -32.99 -9.17 0.35
CA GLU A 373 -33.76 -8.05 0.91
C GLU A 373 -34.00 -6.91 -0.09
N GLY A 374 -33.36 -6.94 -1.28
CA GLY A 374 -33.46 -5.89 -2.29
C GLY A 374 -32.99 -4.52 -1.79
N GLY A 375 -32.00 -4.48 -0.90
CA GLY A 375 -31.67 -3.29 -0.11
C GLY A 375 -30.18 -3.12 0.17
N ILE A 376 -29.82 -1.97 0.76
CA ILE A 376 -28.45 -1.67 1.20
C ILE A 376 -28.35 -1.95 2.70
N ARG A 377 -27.60 -2.98 3.08
CA ARG A 377 -27.34 -3.31 4.48
C ARG A 377 -25.96 -2.87 4.92
N ARG A 378 -25.83 -2.50 6.19
CA ARG A 378 -24.51 -2.27 6.79
C ARG A 378 -23.81 -3.63 6.88
N ASP A 379 -22.58 -3.71 6.39
CA ASP A 379 -21.79 -4.92 6.50
C ASP A 379 -20.89 -4.86 7.74
N GLU A 380 -21.18 -5.71 8.71
CA GLU A 380 -20.43 -5.84 9.96
C GLU A 380 -19.14 -6.65 9.78
N ARG A 381 -18.95 -7.33 8.64
CA ARG A 381 -17.71 -8.09 8.35
C ARG A 381 -16.47 -7.21 8.21
N ALA A 382 -16.64 -5.89 8.17
CA ALA A 382 -15.56 -4.92 8.04
C ALA A 382 -14.91 -4.59 9.39
N ASP A 383 -14.38 -5.59 10.10
CA ASP A 383 -13.48 -5.41 11.26
C ASP A 383 -12.04 -5.00 10.83
N GLY A 384 -11.92 -4.35 9.68
CA GLY A 384 -10.68 -3.79 9.16
C GLY A 384 -10.53 -2.34 9.59
N ARG A 385 -9.75 -2.07 10.64
CA ARG A 385 -9.28 -0.71 10.93
C ARG A 385 -8.61 -0.16 9.65
N TRP A 386 -9.08 0.97 9.16
CA TRP A 386 -8.27 1.77 8.24
C TRP A 386 -6.98 2.12 8.96
N MET A 387 -5.83 1.82 8.37
CA MET A 387 -4.55 2.25 8.93
C MET A 387 -4.54 3.78 9.00
N GLU A 388 -4.10 4.33 10.14
CA GLU A 388 -3.84 5.77 10.36
C GLU A 388 -2.68 6.33 9.49
N ALA A 389 -2.43 5.76 8.31
CA ALA A 389 -1.31 6.14 7.44
C ALA A 389 -1.66 7.43 6.69
N GLY A 390 -1.66 8.57 7.38
CA GLY A 390 -2.17 9.83 6.84
C GLY A 390 -1.66 10.24 5.45
N GLY A 391 -2.51 10.06 4.43
CA GLY A 391 -2.40 10.66 3.09
C GLY A 391 -2.22 9.66 1.95
N GLU A 392 -2.74 10.03 0.76
CA GLU A 392 -2.54 9.57 -0.64
C GLU A 392 -2.26 8.07 -0.98
N TYR A 393 -1.64 7.28 -0.11
CA TYR A 393 -1.19 5.90 -0.29
C TYR A 393 -1.91 4.92 0.66
N GLU A 394 -2.93 5.37 1.37
CA GLU A 394 -3.72 4.58 2.33
C GLU A 394 -4.36 3.35 1.69
N TYR A 395 -4.89 3.46 0.47
CA TYR A 395 -5.44 2.32 -0.26
C TYR A 395 -4.37 1.28 -0.59
N TRP A 396 -3.18 1.72 -1.03
CA TRP A 396 -2.08 0.83 -1.33
C TRP A 396 -1.60 0.07 -0.09
N ALA A 397 -1.55 0.74 1.07
CA ALA A 397 -1.19 0.12 2.34
C ALA A 397 -2.27 -0.87 2.83
N ASP A 398 -3.57 -0.53 2.69
CA ASP A 398 -4.69 -1.40 3.05
C ASP A 398 -4.73 -2.66 2.17
N ARG A 399 -4.54 -2.50 0.86
CA ARG A 399 -4.52 -3.61 -0.10
C ARG A 399 -3.28 -4.48 0.04
N MET A 400 -2.12 -3.92 0.37
CA MET A 400 -0.94 -4.72 0.73
C MET A 400 -1.20 -5.60 1.96
N ILE A 401 -1.84 -5.06 3.01
CA ILE A 401 -2.16 -5.84 4.20
C ILE A 401 -3.15 -6.96 3.87
N TRP A 402 -4.17 -6.66 3.06
CA TRP A 402 -5.12 -7.67 2.60
C TRP A 402 -4.44 -8.77 1.77
N ALA A 403 -3.59 -8.37 0.82
CA ALA A 403 -2.81 -9.22 -0.07
C ALA A 403 -1.81 -10.13 0.67
N VAL A 404 -1.23 -9.63 1.77
CA VAL A 404 -0.21 -10.34 2.56
C VAL A 404 -0.83 -11.23 3.64
N ARG A 405 -2.09 -11.00 4.03
CA ARG A 405 -2.82 -11.79 5.04
C ARG A 405 -3.59 -12.98 4.47
N ARG A 406 -3.86 -13.00 3.17
CA ARG A 406 -4.43 -14.15 2.44
C ARG A 406 -3.32 -14.95 1.78
#